data_AF-A0A645CNV4-F1
#
_entry.id   AF-A0A645CNV4-F1
#
_cell.length_a   1.000
_cell.length_b   1.000
_cell.length_c   1.000
_cell.angle_alpha   90.00
_cell.angle_beta   90.00
_cell.angle_gamma   90.00
#
_symmetry.space_group_name_H-M   'P 1'
#
loop_
_entity.id
_entity.type
_entity.pdbx_description
1 polymer ?
#
loop_
_entity_poly.entity_id
_entity_poly.type
_entity_poly.pdbx_seq_one_letter_code
_entity_poly.pdbx_strand_id
1 'polypeptide(L)'
;MVDAFPSLTGYPISDSRSGYDAQNPYANRDPRLALYIIYNGSKAGTDKSVITTAFDGSNNDAMNKFDGASTRTGYYLRKFLDMNVNANPSNTTNGYHIKPWIRYTEIFLGYAEAANEAWGPQGKGSNSYSAYDVIKAIRKRAGIGENGGDPYLEFVKGDKDKMRELIRNERRLELCFEGFRFWDLRRWKVDISKLNETVKGMKITGTNHEVVDVEKRDYKDYMYYGPVPYSEMLKFDALIQNKGW
;
A
#
# COMPACT_ATOMS: atom_id res chain seq x y z
N MET A 1 -1.92 5.13 2.59
CA MET A 1 -1.22 3.84 2.36
C MET A 1 -0.73 3.29 3.69
N VAL A 2 -0.01 4.08 4.48
CA VAL A 2 0.47 3.71 5.83
C VAL A 2 -0.66 3.17 6.72
N ASP A 3 -1.84 3.79 6.70
CA ASP A 3 -2.99 3.33 7.49
C ASP A 3 -3.58 1.98 7.05
N ALA A 4 -3.26 1.52 5.84
CA ALA A 4 -3.74 0.23 5.35
C ALA A 4 -3.04 -0.95 6.00
N PHE A 5 -1.83 -0.75 6.53
CA PHE A 5 -1.11 -1.75 7.30
C PHE A 5 -1.87 -1.98 8.62
N PRO A 6 -2.28 -3.20 8.97
CA PRO A 6 -2.99 -3.43 10.22
C PRO A 6 -2.07 -3.26 11.44
N SER A 7 -2.65 -3.39 12.63
CA SER A 7 -1.88 -3.68 13.85
C SER A 7 -1.30 -5.10 13.79
N LEU A 8 -0.41 -5.45 14.73
CA LEU A 8 0.12 -6.81 14.88
C LEU A 8 -0.96 -7.85 15.18
N THR A 9 -2.10 -7.44 15.76
CA THR A 9 -3.28 -8.30 15.96
C THR A 9 -4.08 -8.52 14.67
N GLY A 10 -3.64 -7.94 13.56
CA GLY A 10 -4.24 -8.10 12.25
C GLY A 10 -5.46 -7.21 11.99
N TYR A 11 -5.97 -6.52 13.01
CA TYR A 11 -7.09 -5.58 12.90
C TYR A 11 -6.68 -4.31 12.13
N PRO A 12 -7.58 -3.74 11.31
CA PRO A 12 -7.40 -2.40 10.76
C PRO A 12 -7.21 -1.38 11.89
N ILE A 13 -6.37 -0.35 11.70
CA ILE A 13 -6.09 0.64 12.75
C ILE A 13 -7.31 1.50 13.14
N SER A 14 -8.33 1.54 12.29
CA SER A 14 -9.60 2.19 12.58
C SER A 14 -10.50 1.38 13.51
N ASP A 15 -10.20 0.10 13.72
CA ASP A 15 -10.90 -0.75 14.68
C ASP A 15 -10.35 -0.52 16.09
N SER A 16 -11.23 -0.34 17.08
CA SER A 16 -10.84 -0.07 18.46
C SER A 16 -10.04 -1.23 19.09
N ARG A 17 -10.17 -2.46 18.57
CA ARG A 17 -9.41 -3.65 19.01
C ARG A 17 -7.98 -3.70 18.48
N SER A 18 -7.60 -2.77 17.60
CA SER A 18 -6.25 -2.71 17.02
C SER A 18 -5.18 -2.29 18.02
N GLY A 19 -5.55 -1.54 19.07
CA GLY A 19 -4.60 -0.91 19.99
C GLY A 19 -3.76 0.19 19.34
N TYR A 20 -4.20 0.74 18.20
CA TYR A 20 -3.50 1.81 17.50
C TYR A 20 -3.47 3.11 18.32
N ASP A 21 -2.28 3.71 18.43
CA ASP A 21 -2.05 5.02 19.05
C ASP A 21 -1.66 6.03 17.97
N ALA A 22 -2.46 7.07 17.79
CA ALA A 22 -2.20 8.10 16.80
C ALA A 22 -0.94 8.94 17.09
N GLN A 23 -0.49 9.01 18.34
CA GLN A 23 0.76 9.69 18.73
C GLN A 23 1.98 8.77 18.69
N ASN A 24 1.78 7.46 18.53
CA ASN A 24 2.82 6.49 18.24
C ASN A 24 2.43 5.61 17.04
N PRO A 25 2.22 6.21 15.85
CA PRO A 25 1.50 5.56 14.75
C PRO A 25 2.25 4.39 14.12
N TYR A 26 3.55 4.24 14.40
CA TYR A 26 4.40 3.20 13.80
C TYR A 26 4.62 2.00 14.73
N ALA A 27 4.24 2.09 16.00
CA ALA A 27 4.40 1.00 16.95
C ALA A 27 3.33 -0.09 16.76
N ASN A 28 3.72 -1.34 17.01
CA ASN A 28 2.83 -2.51 16.99
C ASN A 28 2.02 -2.65 15.68
N ARG A 29 2.64 -2.28 14.55
CA ARG A 29 2.08 -2.39 13.20
C ARG A 29 2.57 -3.66 12.52
N ASP A 30 1.88 -4.04 11.44
CA ASP A 30 2.36 -5.03 10.47
C ASP A 30 3.85 -4.79 10.13
N PRO A 31 4.73 -5.81 10.29
CA PRO A 31 6.16 -5.67 10.02
C PRO A 31 6.50 -5.18 8.61
N ARG A 32 5.63 -5.45 7.63
CA ARG A 32 5.79 -4.96 6.26
C ARG A 32 5.80 -3.44 6.17
N LEU A 33 5.19 -2.71 7.11
CA LEU A 33 5.22 -1.25 7.14
C LEU A 33 6.66 -0.74 7.16
N ALA A 34 7.47 -1.23 8.11
CA ALA A 34 8.86 -0.85 8.25
C ALA A 34 9.73 -1.36 7.09
N LEU A 35 9.35 -2.48 6.45
CA LEU A 35 10.06 -3.00 5.27
C LEU A 35 9.77 -2.18 4.01
N TYR A 36 8.59 -1.58 3.89
CA TYR A 36 8.13 -0.97 2.63
C TYR A 36 8.15 0.55 2.63
N ILE A 37 8.10 1.17 3.82
CA ILE A 37 8.00 2.62 3.99
C ILE A 37 9.15 3.10 4.90
N ILE A 38 9.80 4.18 4.50
CA ILE A 38 10.65 4.99 5.37
C ILE A 38 9.75 6.09 5.97
N TYR A 39 9.73 6.17 7.29
CA TYR A 39 9.06 7.20 8.08
C TYR A 39 10.05 7.82 9.08
N ASN A 40 9.66 8.91 9.74
CA ASN A 40 10.55 9.64 10.66
C ASN A 40 11.24 8.71 11.67
N GLY A 41 12.57 8.78 11.74
CA GLY A 41 13.37 7.92 12.62
C GLY A 41 13.79 6.58 12.01
N SER A 42 13.29 6.23 10.82
CA SER A 42 13.76 5.05 10.08
C SER A 42 15.25 5.17 9.76
N LYS A 43 15.94 4.03 9.71
CA LYS A 43 17.36 3.98 9.33
C LYS A 43 17.52 3.52 7.88
N ALA A 44 18.34 4.24 7.11
CA ALA A 44 18.62 3.92 5.72
C ALA A 44 20.11 3.95 5.37
N GLY A 45 20.46 3.24 4.30
CA GLY A 45 21.83 3.11 3.79
C GLY A 45 22.76 2.22 4.62
N THR A 46 23.98 2.04 4.12
CA THR A 46 25.04 1.24 4.76
C THR A 46 25.35 1.71 6.18
N ASP A 47 25.34 3.03 6.36
CA ASP A 47 25.70 3.70 7.61
C ASP A 47 24.52 3.72 8.60
N LYS A 48 23.36 3.18 8.18
CA LYS A 48 22.11 3.17 8.96
C LYS A 48 21.75 4.56 9.46
N SER A 49 21.96 5.58 8.63
CA SER A 49 21.65 6.97 8.89
C SER A 49 20.18 7.12 9.23
N VAL A 50 19.88 7.91 10.26
CA VAL A 50 18.50 8.22 10.64
C VAL A 50 17.92 9.19 9.62
N ILE A 51 16.78 8.83 9.03
CA ILE A 51 16.02 9.68 8.12
C ILE A 51 15.02 10.50 8.94
N THR A 52 15.20 11.81 8.92
CA THR A 52 14.35 12.77 9.65
C THR A 52 13.32 13.34 8.72
N THR A 53 12.11 12.77 8.70
CA THR A 53 11.00 13.30 7.90
C THR A 53 10.15 14.33 8.65
N ALA A 54 10.49 14.63 9.91
CA ALA A 54 9.83 15.65 10.72
C ALA A 54 9.82 17.02 10.02
N PHE A 55 8.72 17.75 10.15
CA PHE A 55 8.49 19.02 9.46
C PHE A 55 9.41 20.14 9.97
N ASP A 56 9.73 20.10 11.26
CA ASP A 56 10.71 20.98 11.91
C ASP A 56 12.16 20.46 11.80
N GLY A 57 12.40 19.42 10.99
CA GLY A 57 13.73 18.91 10.71
C GLY A 57 14.61 19.92 9.95
N SER A 58 15.92 19.85 10.19
CA SER A 58 16.89 20.79 9.61
C SER A 58 17.54 20.31 8.30
N ASN A 59 17.51 19.01 8.01
CA ASN A 59 18.14 18.41 6.83
C ASN A 59 17.17 18.20 5.66
N ASN A 60 17.69 17.85 4.48
CA ASN A 60 16.89 17.74 3.25
C ASN A 60 15.90 16.55 3.23
N ASP A 61 15.94 15.65 4.22
CA ASP A 61 14.96 14.57 4.34
C ASP A 61 13.64 15.05 4.96
N ALA A 62 13.68 16.20 5.63
CA ALA A 62 12.54 16.78 6.33
C ALA A 62 11.40 17.13 5.37
N MET A 63 10.16 16.98 5.84
CA MET A 63 8.98 17.22 5.04
C MET A 63 8.98 18.65 4.47
N ASN A 64 8.82 18.77 3.14
CA ASN A 64 8.83 20.04 2.40
C ASN A 64 10.09 20.91 2.60
N LYS A 65 11.25 20.34 2.98
CA LYS A 65 12.46 21.12 3.26
C LYS A 65 13.16 21.61 2.00
N PHE A 66 13.34 20.73 1.02
CA PHE A 66 14.00 21.00 -0.24
C PHE A 66 13.01 20.79 -1.38
N ASP A 67 12.74 21.87 -2.11
CA ASP A 67 11.77 21.85 -3.20
C ASP A 67 12.19 20.85 -4.29
N GLY A 68 11.22 20.08 -4.78
CA GLY A 68 11.43 19.05 -5.80
C GLY A 68 12.05 17.72 -5.33
N ALA A 69 12.60 17.60 -4.11
CA ALA A 69 13.19 16.32 -3.65
C ALA A 69 12.72 15.83 -2.27
N SER A 70 12.36 16.73 -1.35
CA SER A 70 11.88 16.31 -0.02
C SER A 70 10.47 15.71 -0.09
N THR A 71 10.17 14.83 0.88
CA THR A 71 8.83 14.25 0.97
C THR A 71 7.77 15.33 1.23
N ARG A 72 6.62 15.20 0.55
CA ARG A 72 5.42 16.03 0.80
C ARG A 72 4.42 15.36 1.75
N THR A 73 4.66 14.10 2.12
CA THR A 73 3.73 13.27 2.90
C THR A 73 4.29 12.85 4.26
N GLY A 74 5.57 13.14 4.55
CA GLY A 74 6.27 12.62 5.72
C GLY A 74 6.81 11.19 5.55
N TYR A 75 6.70 10.63 4.33
CA TYR A 75 7.10 9.26 4.01
C TYR A 75 7.95 9.18 2.74
N TYR A 76 8.87 8.21 2.72
CA TYR A 76 9.61 7.79 1.52
C TYR A 76 9.37 6.31 1.23
N LEU A 77 9.59 5.92 -0.02
CA LEU A 77 9.51 4.54 -0.46
C LEU A 77 10.77 3.79 -0.04
N ARG A 78 10.59 2.64 0.63
CA ARG A 78 11.69 1.74 1.01
C ARG A 78 11.75 0.47 0.17
N LYS A 79 10.59 -0.03 -0.23
CA LYS A 79 10.50 -1.29 -0.98
C LYS A 79 11.26 -1.19 -2.30
N PHE A 80 12.07 -2.19 -2.64
CA PHE A 80 13.02 -2.18 -3.78
C PHE A 80 14.23 -1.26 -3.64
N LEU A 81 14.32 -0.45 -2.60
CA LEU A 81 15.54 0.30 -2.31
C LEU A 81 16.60 -0.67 -1.79
N ASP A 82 17.73 -0.75 -2.50
CA ASP A 82 18.90 -1.42 -1.98
C ASP A 82 19.44 -0.62 -0.79
N MET A 83 19.48 -1.25 0.38
CA MET A 83 19.93 -0.60 1.61
C MET A 83 21.45 -0.39 1.64
N ASN A 84 22.19 -0.81 0.60
CA ASN A 84 23.57 -0.39 0.35
C ASN A 84 23.69 1.03 -0.24
N VAL A 85 22.56 1.72 -0.47
CA VAL A 85 22.54 3.12 -0.92
C VAL A 85 23.23 4.06 0.07
N ASN A 86 23.88 5.10 -0.44
CA ASN A 86 24.40 6.19 0.36
C ASN A 86 23.31 7.28 0.52
N ALA A 87 22.96 7.62 1.76
CA ALA A 87 21.96 8.65 2.04
C ALA A 87 22.50 10.08 1.85
N ASN A 88 23.82 10.26 1.73
CA ASN A 88 24.43 11.54 1.40
C ASN A 88 24.35 11.79 -0.13
N PRO A 89 23.64 12.84 -0.57
CA PRO A 89 23.42 13.12 -1.99
C PRO A 89 24.71 13.46 -2.76
N SER A 90 25.80 13.77 -2.07
CA SER A 90 27.12 14.00 -2.69
C SER A 90 27.81 12.71 -3.15
N ASN A 91 27.27 11.53 -2.83
CA ASN A 91 27.81 10.24 -3.22
C ASN A 91 26.83 9.50 -4.13
N THR A 92 27.32 9.01 -5.27
CA THR A 92 26.54 8.14 -6.15
C THR A 92 26.68 6.69 -5.73
N THR A 93 25.56 6.00 -5.51
CA THR A 93 25.55 4.53 -5.40
C THR A 93 25.06 3.92 -6.70
N ASN A 94 25.84 2.99 -7.25
CA ASN A 94 25.41 2.17 -8.38
C ASN A 94 24.89 0.83 -7.84
N GLY A 95 23.63 0.52 -8.10
CA GLY A 95 22.99 -0.73 -7.71
C GLY A 95 21.98 -1.15 -8.76
N TYR A 96 21.73 -2.46 -8.85
CA TYR A 96 20.69 -2.98 -9.73
C TYR A 96 19.32 -2.79 -9.08
N HIS A 97 18.42 -2.10 -9.79
CA HIS A 97 17.01 -2.10 -9.44
C HIS A 97 16.30 -3.28 -10.09
N ILE A 98 15.93 -4.27 -9.28
CA ILE A 98 15.16 -5.43 -9.74
C ILE A 98 13.67 -5.11 -9.61
N LYS A 99 13.01 -4.96 -10.75
CA LYS A 99 11.55 -4.77 -10.82
C LYS A 99 10.87 -6.11 -11.16
N PRO A 100 10.24 -6.80 -10.21
CA PRO A 100 9.48 -8.00 -10.52
C PRO A 100 8.24 -7.65 -11.36
N TRP A 101 7.98 -8.42 -12.40
CA TRP A 101 6.78 -8.29 -13.24
C TRP A 101 5.65 -9.23 -12.77
N ILE A 102 6.02 -10.45 -12.37
CA ILE A 102 5.12 -11.44 -11.79
C ILE A 102 5.87 -12.08 -10.62
N ARG A 103 5.18 -12.34 -9.51
CA ARG A 103 5.77 -13.06 -8.38
C ARG A 103 4.82 -14.08 -7.78
N TYR A 104 5.40 -15.10 -7.16
CA TYR A 104 4.67 -16.25 -6.63
C TYR A 104 3.50 -15.89 -5.70
N THR A 105 3.69 -14.92 -4.80
CA THR A 105 2.61 -14.45 -3.90
C THR A 105 1.44 -13.80 -4.65
N GLU A 106 1.70 -13.11 -5.76
CA GLU A 106 0.64 -12.47 -6.56
C GLU A 106 -0.35 -13.51 -7.11
N ILE A 107 0.18 -14.66 -7.57
CA ILE A 107 -0.62 -15.78 -8.08
C ILE A 107 -1.55 -16.31 -6.97
N PHE A 108 -1.04 -16.47 -5.76
CA PHE A 108 -1.84 -16.87 -4.61
C PHE A 108 -2.89 -15.84 -4.20
N LEU A 109 -2.58 -14.54 -4.27
CA LEU A 109 -3.57 -13.49 -4.02
C LEU A 109 -4.69 -13.53 -5.07
N GLY A 110 -4.34 -13.75 -6.35
CA GLY A 110 -5.33 -13.94 -7.42
C GLY A 110 -6.20 -15.18 -7.17
N TYR A 111 -5.58 -16.30 -6.75
CA TYR A 111 -6.32 -17.50 -6.36
C TYR A 111 -7.24 -17.24 -5.17
N ALA A 112 -6.76 -16.59 -4.10
CA ALA A 112 -7.56 -16.31 -2.91
C ALA A 112 -8.78 -15.43 -3.25
N GLU A 113 -8.59 -14.42 -4.10
CA GLU A 113 -9.69 -13.60 -4.61
C GLU A 113 -10.72 -14.46 -5.36
N ALA A 114 -10.29 -15.24 -6.35
CA ALA A 114 -11.17 -16.11 -7.12
C ALA A 114 -11.89 -17.16 -6.26
N ALA A 115 -11.19 -17.80 -5.35
CA ALA A 115 -11.73 -18.82 -4.45
C ALA A 115 -12.77 -18.22 -3.49
N ASN A 116 -12.52 -17.03 -2.94
CA ASN A 116 -13.50 -16.34 -2.10
C ASN A 116 -14.76 -16.01 -2.89
N GLU A 117 -14.62 -15.53 -4.13
CA GLU A 117 -15.77 -15.24 -4.98
C GLU A 117 -16.56 -16.48 -5.38
N ALA A 118 -15.89 -17.59 -5.66
CA ALA A 118 -16.54 -18.82 -6.12
C ALA A 118 -17.16 -19.65 -4.99
N TRP A 119 -16.44 -19.81 -3.88
CA TRP A 119 -16.79 -20.78 -2.83
C TRP A 119 -16.85 -20.19 -1.42
N GLY A 120 -16.68 -18.87 -1.29
CA GLY A 120 -16.59 -18.20 0.00
C GLY A 120 -15.24 -18.43 0.69
N PRO A 121 -15.05 -17.86 1.90
CA PRO A 121 -13.73 -17.79 2.52
C PRO A 121 -13.10 -19.16 2.81
N GLN A 122 -13.90 -20.11 3.29
CA GLN A 122 -13.45 -21.44 3.72
C GLN A 122 -13.73 -22.55 2.71
N GLY A 123 -14.53 -22.27 1.67
CA GLY A 123 -14.79 -23.23 0.61
C GLY A 123 -13.55 -23.48 -0.24
N LYS A 124 -13.38 -24.73 -0.68
CA LYS A 124 -12.21 -25.16 -1.47
C LYS A 124 -12.54 -25.56 -2.91
N GLY A 125 -13.82 -25.78 -3.23
CA GLY A 125 -14.21 -26.47 -4.45
C GLY A 125 -13.50 -27.83 -4.53
N SER A 126 -12.81 -28.10 -5.64
CA SER A 126 -11.96 -29.28 -5.86
C SER A 126 -10.46 -29.06 -5.56
N ASN A 127 -10.09 -27.90 -5.01
CA ASN A 127 -8.69 -27.53 -4.77
C ASN A 127 -8.22 -27.85 -3.33
N SER A 128 -6.92 -27.81 -3.09
CA SER A 128 -6.32 -28.15 -1.78
C SER A 128 -6.54 -27.10 -0.68
N TYR A 129 -6.67 -25.83 -1.06
CA TYR A 129 -6.67 -24.69 -0.14
C TYR A 129 -7.89 -23.78 -0.38
N SER A 130 -8.43 -23.20 0.69
CA SER A 130 -9.45 -22.15 0.61
C SER A 130 -8.80 -20.76 0.49
N ALA A 131 -9.61 -19.72 0.26
CA ALA A 131 -9.13 -18.34 0.31
C ALA A 131 -8.55 -17.99 1.70
N TYR A 132 -9.21 -18.44 2.77
CA TYR A 132 -8.76 -18.30 4.15
C TYR A 132 -7.37 -18.92 4.35
N ASP A 133 -7.15 -20.15 3.86
CA ASP A 133 -5.87 -20.86 4.03
C ASP A 133 -4.71 -20.09 3.38
N VAL A 134 -4.96 -19.53 2.20
CA VAL A 134 -3.96 -18.74 1.46
C VAL A 134 -3.66 -17.42 2.15
N ILE A 135 -4.69 -16.68 2.57
CA ILE A 135 -4.50 -15.42 3.30
C ILE A 135 -3.80 -15.64 4.64
N LYS A 136 -4.13 -16.72 5.35
CA LYS A 136 -3.43 -17.13 6.57
C LYS A 136 -1.95 -17.33 6.34
N ALA A 137 -1.57 -18.03 5.27
CA ALA A 137 -0.16 -18.28 4.94
C ALA A 137 0.60 -16.99 4.60
N ILE A 138 -0.03 -16.09 3.81
CA ILE A 138 0.57 -14.80 3.44
C ILE A 138 0.79 -13.93 4.68
N ARG A 139 -0.23 -13.82 5.55
CA ARG A 139 -0.18 -12.99 6.76
C ARG A 139 0.80 -13.55 7.79
N LYS A 140 0.87 -14.87 7.95
CA LYS A 140 1.92 -15.52 8.75
C LYS A 140 3.32 -15.18 8.23
N ARG A 141 3.56 -15.27 6.92
CA ARG A 141 4.86 -14.89 6.32
C ARG A 141 5.20 -13.42 6.54
N ALA A 142 4.19 -12.56 6.58
CA ALA A 142 4.36 -11.14 6.89
C ALA A 142 4.65 -10.86 8.38
N GLY A 143 4.64 -11.88 9.24
CA GLY A 143 4.81 -11.74 10.69
C GLY A 143 3.53 -11.32 11.43
N ILE A 144 2.38 -11.29 10.75
CA ILE A 144 1.09 -11.06 11.42
C ILE A 144 0.72 -12.34 12.18
N GLY A 145 0.41 -12.18 13.46
CA GLY A 145 -0.07 -13.25 14.32
C GLY A 145 0.99 -14.14 14.98
N GLU A 146 2.28 -13.78 14.88
CA GLU A 146 3.36 -14.45 15.63
C GLU A 146 3.21 -14.29 17.16
N ASN A 147 2.55 -13.23 17.63
CA ASN A 147 2.38 -12.88 19.05
C ASN A 147 0.93 -12.98 19.55
N GLY A 148 0.26 -14.11 19.30
CA GLY A 148 -1.11 -14.35 19.78
C GLY A 148 -2.15 -14.65 18.69
N GLY A 149 -1.70 -14.98 17.49
CA GLY A 149 -2.57 -15.32 16.36
C GLY A 149 -3.12 -14.10 15.63
N ASP A 150 -4.00 -14.36 14.67
CA ASP A 150 -4.58 -13.34 13.79
C ASP A 150 -6.10 -13.25 14.04
N PRO A 151 -6.53 -12.62 15.15
CA PRO A 151 -7.92 -12.57 15.54
C PRO A 151 -8.81 -11.86 14.51
N TYR A 152 -8.27 -10.93 13.71
CA TYR A 152 -9.03 -10.32 12.62
C TYR A 152 -9.33 -11.32 11.51
N LEU A 153 -8.35 -12.14 11.11
CA LEU A 153 -8.59 -13.21 10.13
C LEU A 153 -9.63 -14.21 10.63
N GLU A 154 -9.58 -14.57 11.91
CA GLU A 154 -10.60 -15.44 12.52
C GLU A 154 -11.99 -14.80 12.58
N PHE A 155 -12.07 -13.49 12.78
CA PHE A 155 -13.32 -12.74 12.79
C PHE A 155 -13.99 -12.70 11.40
N VAL A 156 -13.21 -12.63 10.32
CA VAL A 156 -13.76 -12.52 8.95
C VAL A 156 -13.94 -13.87 8.25
N LYS A 157 -13.45 -14.98 8.80
CA LYS A 157 -13.42 -16.28 8.11
C LYS A 157 -14.79 -16.84 7.71
N GLY A 158 -15.88 -16.39 8.33
CA GLY A 158 -17.24 -16.83 8.01
C GLY A 158 -18.00 -15.91 7.04
N ASP A 159 -17.38 -14.81 6.61
CA ASP A 159 -18.07 -13.72 5.91
C ASP A 159 -17.35 -13.41 4.59
N LYS A 160 -18.01 -13.73 3.47
CA LYS A 160 -17.47 -13.57 2.12
C LYS A 160 -17.08 -12.13 1.80
N ASP A 161 -17.89 -11.16 2.24
CA ASP A 161 -17.68 -9.76 1.91
C ASP A 161 -16.54 -9.17 2.75
N LYS A 162 -16.46 -9.51 4.04
CA LYS A 162 -15.33 -9.11 4.88
C LYS A 162 -14.02 -9.76 4.42
N MET A 163 -14.05 -11.03 4.05
CA MET A 163 -12.88 -11.71 3.49
C MET A 163 -12.44 -11.07 2.17
N ARG A 164 -13.38 -10.68 1.30
CA ARG A 164 -13.05 -9.95 0.06
C ARG A 164 -12.27 -8.68 0.37
N GLU A 165 -12.75 -7.86 1.30
CA GLU A 165 -12.06 -6.61 1.65
C GLU A 165 -10.69 -6.87 2.29
N LEU A 166 -10.55 -7.93 3.11
CA LEU A 166 -9.23 -8.36 3.62
C LEU A 166 -8.30 -8.79 2.48
N ILE A 167 -8.75 -9.62 1.54
CA ILE A 167 -7.95 -10.05 0.37
C ILE A 167 -7.51 -8.85 -0.45
N ARG A 168 -8.42 -7.90 -0.72
CA ARG A 168 -8.11 -6.66 -1.44
C ARG A 168 -7.06 -5.82 -0.72
N ASN A 169 -7.13 -5.74 0.61
CA ASN A 169 -6.13 -5.05 1.41
C ASN A 169 -4.80 -5.79 1.43
N GLU A 170 -4.77 -7.11 1.60
CA GLU A 170 -3.55 -7.91 1.51
C GLU A 170 -2.88 -7.76 0.15
N ARG A 171 -3.67 -7.75 -0.93
CA ARG A 171 -3.17 -7.47 -2.29
C ARG A 171 -2.55 -6.08 -2.38
N ARG A 172 -3.19 -5.05 -1.79
CA ARG A 172 -2.64 -3.69 -1.69
C ARG A 172 -1.32 -3.63 -0.93
N LEU A 173 -1.21 -4.32 0.20
CA LEU A 173 -0.03 -4.30 1.07
C LEU A 173 1.13 -5.07 0.43
N GLU A 174 0.86 -6.31 0.04
CA GLU A 174 1.84 -7.15 -0.64
C GLU A 174 2.36 -6.45 -1.88
N LEU A 175 1.50 -5.99 -2.79
CA LEU A 175 1.87 -5.46 -4.10
C LEU A 175 2.04 -3.93 -4.14
N CYS A 176 2.20 -3.27 -2.98
CA CYS A 176 2.44 -1.83 -2.98
C CYS A 176 3.71 -1.48 -3.76
N PHE A 177 3.63 -0.37 -4.51
CA PHE A 177 4.70 0.14 -5.38
C PHE A 177 5.12 -0.79 -6.54
N GLU A 178 4.33 -1.82 -6.85
CA GLU A 178 4.58 -2.77 -7.96
C GLU A 178 3.70 -2.50 -9.20
N GLY A 179 2.95 -1.39 -9.23
CA GLY A 179 2.11 -1.01 -10.37
C GLY A 179 0.71 -1.63 -10.40
N PHE A 180 0.34 -2.44 -9.41
CA PHE A 180 -0.96 -3.13 -9.37
C PHE A 180 -2.13 -2.25 -8.94
N ARG A 181 -1.93 -1.33 -7.99
CA ARG A 181 -3.03 -0.59 -7.33
C ARG A 181 -3.91 0.16 -8.32
N PHE A 182 -3.34 0.74 -9.37
CA PHE A 182 -4.06 1.47 -10.41
C PHE A 182 -5.06 0.58 -11.16
N TRP A 183 -4.64 -0.65 -11.49
CA TRP A 183 -5.46 -1.62 -12.22
C TRP A 183 -6.46 -2.34 -11.32
N ASP A 184 -6.04 -2.68 -10.10
CA ASP A 184 -6.90 -3.32 -9.10
C ASP A 184 -8.12 -2.47 -8.78
N LEU A 185 -7.93 -1.17 -8.55
CA LEU A 185 -9.03 -0.24 -8.29
C LEU A 185 -10.04 -0.17 -9.45
N ARG A 186 -9.56 -0.22 -10.70
CA ARG A 186 -10.41 -0.16 -11.89
C ARG A 186 -11.20 -1.43 -12.13
N ARG A 187 -10.54 -2.59 -12.08
CA ARG A 187 -11.22 -3.89 -12.31
C ARG A 187 -12.24 -4.19 -11.22
N TRP A 188 -12.00 -3.72 -9.99
CA TRP A 188 -12.96 -3.81 -8.90
C TRP A 188 -14.09 -2.78 -8.97
N LYS A 189 -14.01 -1.81 -9.89
CA LYS A 189 -14.94 -0.67 -10.01
C LYS A 189 -15.19 0.00 -8.65
N VAL A 190 -14.09 0.29 -7.94
CA VAL A 190 -14.15 0.90 -6.61
C VAL A 190 -14.86 2.24 -6.70
N ASP A 191 -15.87 2.45 -5.85
CA ASP A 191 -16.64 3.69 -5.81
C ASP A 191 -15.78 4.96 -5.95
N ILE A 192 -16.21 5.88 -6.79
CA ILE A 192 -15.50 7.10 -7.14
C ILE A 192 -15.18 7.96 -5.91
N SER A 193 -16.04 7.95 -4.88
CA SER A 193 -15.80 8.63 -3.62
C SER A 193 -14.51 8.14 -2.94
N LYS A 194 -14.22 6.83 -3.02
CA LYS A 194 -12.99 6.23 -2.49
C LYS A 194 -11.76 6.56 -3.36
N LEU A 195 -11.95 6.77 -4.66
CA LEU A 195 -10.88 7.21 -5.57
C LEU A 195 -10.52 8.69 -5.36
N ASN A 196 -11.50 9.49 -4.93
CA ASN A 196 -11.38 10.92 -4.65
C ASN A 196 -11.02 11.26 -3.20
N GLU A 197 -10.75 10.26 -2.36
CA GLU A 197 -10.20 10.51 -1.03
C GLU A 197 -8.93 11.38 -1.13
N THR A 198 -8.91 12.49 -0.40
CA THR A 198 -7.75 13.37 -0.29
C THR A 198 -6.55 12.58 0.20
N VAL A 199 -5.43 12.69 -0.51
CA VAL A 199 -4.16 12.12 -0.07
C VAL A 199 -3.76 12.81 1.23
N LYS A 200 -3.53 12.01 2.26
CA LYS A 200 -3.05 12.47 3.55
C LYS A 200 -1.54 12.22 3.71
N GLY A 201 -0.90 13.03 4.54
CA GLY A 201 0.46 12.87 5.01
C GLY A 201 0.53 12.97 6.53
N MET A 202 1.71 12.73 7.09
CA MET A 202 1.99 12.85 8.51
C MET A 202 2.98 13.99 8.72
N LYS A 203 2.52 15.06 9.35
CA LYS A 203 3.33 16.19 9.78
C LYS A 203 3.75 15.95 11.23
N ILE A 204 5.05 15.97 11.49
CA ILE A 204 5.62 15.77 12.82
C ILE A 204 6.30 17.08 13.25
N THR A 205 6.01 17.54 14.46
CA THR A 205 6.66 18.72 15.07
C THR A 205 6.94 18.40 16.53
N GLY A 206 8.21 18.41 16.93
CA GLY A 206 8.65 17.79 18.18
C GLY A 206 8.22 16.32 18.26
N THR A 207 7.37 16.00 19.23
CA THR A 207 6.79 14.65 19.40
C THR A 207 5.37 14.52 18.86
N ASN A 208 4.74 15.62 18.45
CA ASN A 208 3.36 15.64 18.00
C ASN A 208 3.23 15.08 16.58
N HIS A 209 2.29 14.16 16.39
CA HIS A 209 1.94 13.57 15.11
C HIS A 209 0.58 14.09 14.64
N GLU A 210 0.57 14.79 13.49
CA GLU A 210 -0.61 15.41 12.90
C GLU A 210 -0.85 14.89 11.47
N VAL A 211 -2.06 14.40 11.20
CA VAL A 211 -2.46 14.03 9.84
C VAL A 211 -2.85 15.28 9.06
N VAL A 212 -2.23 15.49 7.89
CA VAL A 212 -2.42 16.67 7.04
C VAL A 212 -2.86 16.32 5.63
N ASP A 213 -3.52 17.24 4.95
CA ASP A 213 -3.95 17.09 3.55
C ASP A 213 -2.80 17.46 2.60
N VAL A 214 -2.54 16.60 1.62
CA VAL A 214 -1.40 16.76 0.68
C VAL A 214 -1.87 17.03 -0.74
N GLU A 215 -2.87 16.29 -1.21
CA GLU A 215 -3.38 16.39 -2.58
C GLU A 215 -4.84 16.00 -2.63
N LYS A 216 -5.69 16.89 -3.16
CA LYS A 216 -7.08 16.57 -3.48
C LYS A 216 -7.13 15.92 -4.86
N ARG A 217 -7.84 14.80 -4.97
CA ARG A 217 -8.03 14.08 -6.22
C ARG A 217 -9.38 14.43 -6.82
N ASP A 218 -9.42 14.48 -8.14
CA ASP A 218 -10.64 14.75 -8.90
C ASP A 218 -10.80 13.76 -10.07
N TYR A 219 -10.95 12.50 -9.71
CA TYR A 219 -11.35 11.41 -10.59
C TYR A 219 -12.83 11.56 -10.96
N LYS A 220 -13.14 11.37 -12.24
CA LYS A 220 -14.50 11.38 -12.80
C LYS A 220 -14.88 9.99 -13.31
N ASP A 221 -16.17 9.70 -13.42
CA ASP A 221 -16.64 8.36 -13.82
C ASP A 221 -16.11 7.91 -15.19
N TYR A 222 -15.88 8.82 -16.13
CA TYR A 222 -15.33 8.45 -17.44
C TYR A 222 -13.85 8.05 -17.39
N MET A 223 -13.12 8.40 -16.33
CA MET A 223 -11.67 8.15 -16.20
C MET A 223 -11.33 6.69 -15.86
N TYR A 224 -12.33 5.81 -15.71
CA TYR A 224 -12.11 4.36 -15.64
C TYR A 224 -11.38 3.84 -16.87
N TYR A 225 -11.68 4.42 -18.03
CA TYR A 225 -11.00 4.17 -19.30
C TYR A 225 -10.16 5.40 -19.65
N GLY A 226 -8.94 5.21 -20.16
CA GLY A 226 -8.10 6.33 -20.63
C GLY A 226 -8.54 6.80 -22.01
N PRO A 227 -8.22 8.04 -22.43
CA PRO A 227 -8.51 8.49 -23.78
C PRO A 227 -7.67 7.71 -24.80
N VAL A 228 -8.26 7.39 -25.94
CA VAL A 228 -7.49 7.08 -27.15
C VAL A 228 -6.81 8.38 -27.58
N PRO A 229 -5.50 8.40 -27.88
CA PRO A 229 -4.82 9.64 -28.25
C PRO A 229 -5.51 10.32 -29.44
N TYR A 230 -5.73 11.63 -29.35
CA TYR A 230 -6.50 12.37 -30.34
C TYR A 230 -5.92 12.25 -31.77
N SER A 231 -4.60 12.21 -31.88
CA SER A 231 -3.92 11.97 -33.16
C SER A 231 -4.27 10.64 -33.81
N GLU A 232 -4.58 9.59 -33.03
CA GLU A 232 -5.01 8.30 -33.57
C GLU A 232 -6.46 8.37 -34.04
N MET A 233 -7.32 9.08 -33.30
CA MET A 233 -8.72 9.31 -33.69
C MET A 233 -8.86 10.00 -35.05
N LEU A 234 -7.89 10.85 -35.42
CA LEU A 234 -7.87 11.54 -36.72
C LEU A 234 -7.44 10.67 -37.89
N LYS A 235 -6.79 9.52 -37.65
CA LYS A 235 -6.25 8.66 -38.72
C LYS A 235 -7.28 7.69 -39.29
N PHE A 236 -8.25 7.27 -38.48
CA PHE A 236 -9.18 6.23 -38.86
C PHE A 236 -10.58 6.53 -38.32
N ASP A 237 -11.52 6.78 -39.22
CA ASP A 237 -12.90 7.17 -38.93
C ASP A 237 -13.70 6.09 -38.18
N ALA A 238 -13.30 4.83 -38.29
CA ALA A 238 -13.92 3.74 -37.54
C ALA A 238 -13.41 3.60 -36.09
N LEU A 239 -12.37 4.35 -35.67
CA LEU A 239 -12.01 4.42 -34.26
C LEU A 239 -13.05 5.23 -33.50
N ILE A 240 -13.56 4.67 -32.41
CA ILE A 240 -14.52 5.33 -31.52
C ILE A 240 -13.82 5.64 -30.19
N GLN A 241 -13.97 6.86 -29.72
CA GLN A 241 -13.38 7.32 -28.46
C GLN A 241 -14.05 6.65 -27.26
N ASN A 242 -13.29 6.47 -26.17
CA ASN A 242 -13.85 6.05 -24.90
C ASN A 242 -14.84 7.10 -24.36
N LYS A 243 -16.01 6.64 -23.90
CA LYS A 243 -17.09 7.52 -23.45
C LYS A 243 -16.61 8.55 -22.43
N GLY A 244 -16.80 9.84 -22.73
CA GLY A 244 -16.50 10.98 -21.86
C GLY A 244 -15.18 11.69 -22.13
N TRP A 245 -14.36 11.18 -23.06
CA TRP A 245 -13.15 11.82 -23.57
C TRP A 245 -13.36 12.47 -24.94
#